data_AF-A0A956LAX1-F1
#
_entry.id   AF-A0A956LAX1-F1
#
_cell.length_a   1.000
_cell.length_b   1.000
_cell.length_c   1.000
_cell.angle_alpha   90.00
_cell.angle_beta   90.00
_cell.angle_gamma   90.00
#
_symmetry.space_group_name_H-M   'P 1'
#
loop_
_entity.id
_entity.type
_entity.pdbx_description
1 polymer ?
#
loop_
_entity_poly.entity_id
_entity_poly.type
_entity_poly.pdbx_seq_one_letter_code
_entity_poly.pdbx_strand_id
1 'polypeptide(L)' 'MEWLEGQTLRQRLREGKFSLTELRDVFAPLLSALEAAHGAGFVHRDLKP' A
#
# COMPACT_ATOMS: atom_id res chain seq x y z
N MET A 1 -2.83 9.61 -14.20
CA MET A 1 -2.90 8.37 -13.42
C MET A 1 -3.52 7.32 -14.30
N GLU A 2 -2.98 6.10 -14.29
CA GLU A 2 -3.63 4.97 -14.92
C GLU A 2 -4.82 4.49 -14.07
N TRP A 3 -5.78 3.83 -14.71
CA TRP A 3 -6.85 3.16 -14.01
C TRP A 3 -6.33 1.83 -13.46
N LEU A 4 -6.39 1.66 -12.14
CA LEU A 4 -6.05 0.40 -11.49
C LEU A 4 -7.32 -0.40 -11.22
N GLU A 5 -7.35 -1.64 -11.71
CA GLU A 5 -8.42 -2.58 -11.38
C GLU A 5 -8.28 -3.11 -9.95
N GLY A 6 -9.40 -3.55 -9.37
CA GLY A 6 -9.45 -4.09 -8.01
C GLY A 6 -10.06 -3.13 -7.00
N GLN A 7 -9.60 -3.18 -5.76
CA GLN A 7 -10.15 -2.40 -4.65
C GLN A 7 -9.08 -1.68 -3.83
N THR A 8 -9.46 -0.57 -3.21
CA THR A 8 -8.62 0.17 -2.27
C THR A 8 -8.33 -0.64 -1.01
N LEU A 9 -7.21 -0.36 -0.34
CA LEU A 9 -6.88 -0.99 0.94
C LEU A 9 -7.96 -0.70 2.01
N ARG A 10 -8.54 0.51 2.01
CA ARG A 10 -9.69 0.86 2.86
C ARG A 10 -10.93 0.00 2.60
N GLN A 11 -11.24 -0.32 1.34
CA GLN A 11 -12.33 -1.25 1.02
C GLN A 11 -12.01 -2.65 1.57
N ARG A 12 -10.81 -3.18 1.29
CA ARG A 12 -10.38 -4.50 1.74
C ARG A 12 -10.36 -4.65 3.27
N LEU A 13 -9.98 -3.61 4.00
CA LEU A 13 -9.95 -3.63 5.47
C LEU A 13 -11.34 -3.80 6.10
N ARG A 14 -12.42 -3.44 5.39
CA ARG A 14 -13.80 -3.64 5.88
C ARG A 14 -14.27 -5.09 5.79
N GLU A 15 -13.62 -5.91 4.96
CA GLU A 15 -13.94 -7.33 4.81
C GLU A 15 -13.40 -8.19 5.96
N GLY A 16 -12.56 -7.61 6.83
CA GLY A 16 -12.02 -8.27 8.01
C GLY A 16 -10.49 -8.31 8.02
N LYS A 17 -9.95 -9.08 8.96
CA LYS A 17 -8.51 -9.17 9.19
C LYS A 17 -7.80 -9.76 7.98
N PHE A 18 -6.56 -9.32 7.78
CA PHE A 18 -5.63 -9.93 6.85
C PHE A 18 -5.08 -11.22 7.46
N SER A 19 -4.89 -12.25 6.63
CA SER A 19 -3.92 -13.29 6.89
C SER A 19 -2.50 -12.73 6.82
N LEU A 20 -1.52 -13.43 7.40
CA LEU A 20 -0.11 -13.01 7.32
C LEU A 20 0.39 -12.94 5.88
N THR A 21 -0.07 -13.85 5.02
CA THR A 21 0.27 -13.86 3.60
C THR A 21 -0.24 -12.61 2.89
N GLU A 22 -1.53 -12.28 3.04
CA GLU A 22 -2.10 -11.08 2.42
C GLU A 22 -1.44 -9.80 2.93
N LEU A 23 -1.07 -9.76 4.22
CA LEU A 23 -0.39 -8.61 4.80
C LEU A 23 0.98 -8.41 4.15
N ARG A 24 1.76 -9.48 3.98
CA ARG A 24 3.04 -9.43 3.25
C ARG A 24 2.84 -8.97 1.80
N ASP A 25 1.85 -9.53 1.12
CA ASP A 25 1.62 -9.27 -0.32
C ASP A 25 1.22 -7.80 -0.57
N VAL A 26 0.60 -7.12 0.40
CA VAL A 26 0.31 -5.68 0.34
C VAL A 26 1.48 -4.82 0.82
N PHE A 27 2.08 -5.14 1.96
CA PHE A 27 3.04 -4.25 2.61
C PHE A 27 4.44 -4.32 2.00
N ALA A 28 4.88 -5.46 1.48
CA ALA A 28 6.18 -5.55 0.83
C ALA A 28 6.34 -4.56 -0.35
N PRO A 29 5.44 -4.55 -1.36
CA PRO A 29 5.56 -3.58 -2.46
C PRO A 29 5.31 -2.14 -2.00
N LEU A 30 4.42 -1.91 -1.02
CA LEU A 30 4.20 -0.58 -0.45
C LEU A 30 5.48 0.00 0.16
N LEU A 31 6.21 -0.82 0.94
CA LEU A 31 7.46 -0.42 1.55
C LEU A 31 8.55 -0.16 0.51
N SER A 32 8.64 -0.98 -0.54
CA SER A 32 9.57 -0.72 -1.66
C SER A 32 9.26 0.61 -2.37
N ALA A 33 7.99 0.96 -2.56
CA ALA A 33 7.61 2.24 -3.15
C ALA A 33 7.99 3.44 -2.24
N LEU A 34 7.80 3.30 -0.92
CA LEU A 34 8.22 4.32 0.04
C LEU A 34 9.74 4.45 0.11
N GLU A 35 10.47 3.34 0.08
CA GLU A 35 11.94 3.34 0.01
C GLU A 35 12.42 4.12 -1.22
N ALA A 36 11.84 3.87 -2.39
CA ALA A 36 12.18 4.61 -3.62
C ALA A 36 11.88 6.12 -3.48
N ALA A 37 10.71 6.48 -2.93
CA ALA A 37 10.34 7.87 -2.71
C ALA A 37 11.30 8.57 -1.74
N HIS A 38 11.62 7.93 -0.61
CA HIS A 38 12.57 8.44 0.38
C HIS A 38 13.99 8.54 -0.19
N GLY A 39 14.43 7.57 -1.00
CA GLY A 39 15.72 7.60 -1.68
C GLY A 39 15.84 8.76 -2.67
N ALA A 40 14.73 9.22 -3.23
CA ALA A 40 14.65 10.43 -4.05
C ALA A 40 14.44 11.73 -3.24
N GLY A 41 14.47 11.67 -1.90
CA GLY A 41 14.30 12.83 -1.02
C GLY A 41 12.85 13.28 -0.79
N PHE A 42 11.87 12.48 -1.21
CA PHE A 42 10.45 12.80 -1.03
C PHE A 42 9.88 12.13 0.22
N VAL A 43 9.06 12.85 0.97
CA VAL A 43 8.24 12.31 2.06
C VAL A 43 6.78 12.30 1.60
N HIS A 44 6.10 11.16 1.65
CA HIS A 44 4.74 11.02 1.12
C HIS A 44 3.72 11.91 1.85
N ARG A 45 3.83 12.06 3.18
CA ARG A 45 3.01 12.88 4.09
C ARG A 45 1.51 12.57 4.18
N ASP A 46 0.92 11.91 3.19
CA ASP A 46 -0.51 11.55 3.19
C ASP A 46 -0.73 10.05 2.91
N LEU A 47 0.13 9.19 3.46
CA LEU A 47 0.00 7.74 3.29
C LEU A 47 -1.11 7.21 4.20
N LYS A 48 -2.12 6.56 3.61
CA LYS A 48 -3.28 6.00 4.31
C LYS A 48 -3.96 4.92 3.48
N PRO A 49 -4.70 3.99 4.10
CA PRO A 49 -5.70 3.20 3.39
C PRO A 49 -6.84 4.08 2.85
#